data_AF-A0A1V4M2W1-F1
#
_entry.id   AF-A0A1V4M2W1-F1
#
_cell.length_a   1.000
_cell.length_b   1.000
_cell.length_c   1.000
_cell.angle_alpha   90.00
_cell.angle_beta   90.00
_cell.angle_gamma   90.00
#
_symmetry.space_group_name_H-M   'P 1'
#
loop_
_entity.id
_entity.type
_entity.pdbx_description
1 polymer ?
#
loop_
_entity_poly.entity_id
_entity_poly.type
_entity_poly.pdbx_seq_one_letter_code
_entity_poly.pdbx_strand_id
1 'polypeptide(L)' 'MEENIIGKIAENVLQGRRNKDDEGIEEDYIGEPGVAELVEEALKSGVPTDKILLDGLRLAKNMKQASISFPIC' A
#
# COMPACT_ATOMS: atom_id res chain seq x y z
N MET A 1 12.70 -9.65 -1.80
CA MET A 1 11.45 -9.82 -2.57
C MET A 1 10.24 -9.49 -1.71
N GLU A 2 10.12 -10.03 -0.48
CA GLU A 2 9.03 -9.71 0.46
C GLU A 2 8.86 -8.20 0.73
N GLU A 3 9.95 -7.48 1.04
CA GLU A 3 9.89 -6.04 1.32
C GLU A 3 9.39 -5.20 0.12
N ASN A 4 9.60 -5.70 -1.10
CA ASN A 4 9.17 -5.01 -2.31
C ASN A 4 7.64 -5.13 -2.50
N ILE A 5 7.08 -6.32 -2.22
CA ILE A 5 5.62 -6.54 -2.27
C ILE A 5 4.92 -5.76 -1.17
N ILE A 6 5.43 -5.77 0.07
CA ILE A 6 4.82 -5.04 1.18
C ILE A 6 4.85 -3.52 0.92
N GLY A 7 5.94 -2.99 0.34
CA GLY A 7 6.02 -1.59 -0.08
C GLY A 7 4.93 -1.21 -1.09
N LYS A 8 4.74 -2.03 -2.13
CA LYS A 8 3.68 -1.83 -3.13
C LYS A 8 2.27 -1.91 -2.53
N ILE A 9 2.04 -2.81 -1.57
CA ILE A 9 0.76 -2.89 -0.85
C ILE A 9 0.51 -1.58 -0.09
N ALA A 10 1.52 -1.08 0.64
CA ALA A 10 1.39 0.17 1.40
C ALA A 10 1.06 1.37 0.49
N GLU A 11 1.71 1.47 -0.67
CA GLU A 11 1.46 2.50 -1.66
C GLU A 11 0.03 2.44 -2.22
N ASN A 12 -0.45 1.26 -2.61
CA ASN A 12 -1.83 1.10 -3.08
C ASN A 12 -2.87 1.38 -1.99
N VAL A 13 -2.58 1.04 -0.72
CA VAL A 13 -3.42 1.43 0.43
C VAL A 13 -3.48 2.96 0.58
N LEU A 14 -2.38 3.67 0.37
CA LEU A 14 -2.34 5.14 0.43
C LEU A 14 -3.09 5.80 -0.71
N GLN A 15 -2.96 5.24 -1.91
CA GLN A 15 -3.71 5.65 -3.11
C GLN A 15 -5.20 5.26 -2.99
N GLY A 16 -5.58 4.41 -2.04
CA GLY A 16 -6.94 3.94 -1.88
C GLY A 16 -7.39 2.94 -2.95
N ARG A 17 -6.43 2.30 -3.64
CA ARG A 17 -6.67 1.36 -4.73
C ARG A 17 -6.82 -0.06 -4.19
N ARG A 18 -8.03 -0.61 -4.19
CA ARG A 18 -8.28 -1.98 -3.71
C ARG A 18 -7.94 -3.00 -4.80
N ASN A 19 -8.37 -2.73 -6.03
CA ASN A 19 -8.21 -3.60 -7.18
C ASN A 19 -7.52 -2.83 -8.33
N LYS A 20 -7.10 -3.53 -9.37
CA LYS A 20 -6.52 -2.91 -10.58
C LYS A 20 -7.45 -1.93 -11.31
N ASP A 21 -8.76 -2.08 -11.13
CA ASP A 21 -9.80 -1.27 -11.76
C ASP A 21 -10.00 0.07 -11.04
N ASP A 22 -9.41 0.25 -9.85
CA ASP A 22 -9.48 1.51 -9.10
C ASP A 22 -8.42 2.50 -9.63
N GLU A 23 -8.86 3.73 -9.88
CA GLU A 23 -8.01 4.84 -10.35
C GLU A 23 -7.02 5.30 -9.28
N GLY A 24 -7.44 5.32 -8.01
CA GLY A 24 -6.62 5.84 -6.92
C GLY A 24 -6.65 7.37 -6.85
N ILE A 25 -5.65 7.96 -6.19
CA ILE A 25 -5.51 9.43 -6.11
C ILE A 25 -4.71 9.97 -7.30
N GLU A 26 -3.78 9.18 -7.82
CA GLU A 26 -2.96 9.51 -8.99
C GLU A 26 -3.42 8.72 -10.23
N GLU A 27 -3.65 9.41 -11.34
CA GLU A 27 -4.23 8.83 -12.58
C GLU A 27 -3.31 7.83 -13.31
N ASP A 28 -2.01 7.77 -12.96
CA ASP A 28 -1.01 6.95 -13.65
C ASP A 28 -1.03 5.45 -13.29
N TYR A 29 -1.92 5.04 -12.38
CA TYR A 29 -1.91 3.69 -11.82
C TYR A 29 -2.95 2.74 -12.46
N ILE A 30 -3.77 3.21 -13.40
CA ILE A 30 -4.85 2.42 -14.01
C ILE A 30 -4.30 1.19 -14.73
N GLY A 31 -4.73 -0.01 -14.31
CA GLY A 31 -4.30 -1.29 -14.88
C GLY A 31 -3.15 -1.98 -14.13
N GLU A 32 -2.54 -1.33 -13.15
CA GLU A 32 -1.58 -1.98 -12.24
C GLU A 32 -2.28 -2.79 -11.14
N PRO A 33 -1.67 -3.88 -10.64
CA PRO A 33 -2.24 -4.69 -9.56
C PRO A 33 -2.48 -3.86 -8.29
N GLY A 34 -3.69 -3.95 -7.74
CA GLY A 34 -4.10 -3.27 -6.52
C GLY A 34 -3.75 -4.07 -5.27
N VAL A 35 -4.28 -3.62 -4.12
CA VAL A 35 -4.02 -4.29 -2.83
C VAL A 35 -4.42 -5.75 -2.85
N ALA A 36 -5.58 -6.09 -3.41
CA ALA A 36 -6.09 -7.47 -3.40
C ALA A 36 -5.16 -8.43 -4.15
N GLU A 37 -4.71 -8.04 -5.34
CA GLU A 37 -3.83 -8.85 -6.19
C GLU A 37 -2.44 -8.99 -5.56
N LEU A 38 -1.89 -7.91 -5.00
CA LEU A 38 -0.58 -7.92 -4.34
C LEU A 38 -0.58 -8.73 -3.03
N VAL A 39 -1.67 -8.71 -2.28
CA VAL A 39 -1.83 -9.56 -1.08
C VAL A 39 -1.91 -11.03 -1.48
N GLU A 40 -2.62 -11.37 -2.55
CA GLU A 40 -2.69 -12.74 -3.06
C GLU A 40 -1.29 -13.24 -3.49
N GLU A 41 -0.51 -12.39 -4.17
CA GLU A 41 0.88 -12.69 -4.54
C GLU A 41 1.78 -12.87 -3.31
N ALA A 42 1.61 -12.03 -2.27
CA ALA A 42 2.34 -12.15 -1.01
C ALA A 42 2.06 -13.48 -0.31
N LEU A 43 0.78 -13.88 -0.24
CA LEU A 43 0.36 -15.15 0.36
C LEU A 43 0.90 -16.35 -0.44
N LYS A 44 0.86 -16.30 -1.77
CA LYS A 44 1.46 -17.33 -2.65
C LYS A 44 2.97 -17.44 -2.48
N SER A 45 3.62 -16.33 -2.18
CA SER A 45 5.07 -16.26 -1.93
C SER A 45 5.45 -16.71 -0.52
N GLY A 46 4.48 -17.06 0.34
CA GLY A 46 4.72 -17.54 1.70
C GLY A 46 4.89 -16.43 2.75
N VAL A 47 4.54 -15.18 2.42
CA VAL A 47 4.59 -14.08 3.38
C VAL A 47 3.50 -14.27 4.44
N PRO A 48 3.83 -14.24 5.74
CA PRO A 48 2.85 -14.41 6.80
C PRO A 48 1.89 -13.21 6.85
N THR A 49 0.60 -13.48 6.99
CA THR A 49 -0.48 -12.49 7.03
C THR A 49 -0.24 -11.38 8.05
N ASP A 50 0.32 -11.73 9.22
CA ASP A 50 0.63 -10.77 10.28
C ASP A 50 1.63 -9.71 9.82
N LYS A 51 2.66 -10.09 9.05
CA LYS A 51 3.60 -9.13 8.47
C LYS A 51 2.93 -8.23 7.44
N ILE A 52 2.09 -8.80 6.56
CA ILE A 52 1.38 -8.03 5.52
C ILE A 52 0.54 -6.92 6.16
N LEU A 53 -0.22 -7.27 7.22
CA LEU A 53 -1.05 -6.32 7.96
C LEU A 53 -0.21 -5.28 8.71
N LEU A 54 0.76 -5.73 9.52
CA LEU A 54 1.49 -4.83 10.41
C LEU A 54 2.43 -3.91 9.63
N ASP A 55 3.23 -4.48 8.72
CA ASP A 55 4.23 -3.73 7.96
C ASP A 55 3.58 -2.88 6.86
N GLY A 56 2.55 -3.41 6.18
CA GLY A 56 1.79 -2.67 5.18
C GLY A 56 1.14 -1.40 5.77
N LEU A 57 0.46 -1.52 6.91
CA LEU A 57 -0.18 -0.38 7.58
C LEU A 57 0.84 0.58 8.21
N ARG A 58 1.95 0.05 8.76
CA ARG A 58 3.01 0.87 9.36
C ARG A 58 3.73 1.72 8.32
N LEU A 59 4.05 1.14 7.17
CA LEU A 59 4.68 1.85 6.05
C LEU A 59 3.74 2.91 5.48
N ALA A 60 2.45 2.58 5.30
CA ALA A 60 1.45 3.53 4.85
C ALA A 60 1.35 4.74 5.80
N LYS A 61 1.29 4.53 7.11
CA LYS A 61 1.28 5.62 8.10
C LYS A 61 2.51 6.53 8.01
N ASN A 62 3.69 5.94 7.84
CA ASN A 62 4.95 6.69 7.84
C ASN A 62 5.19 7.49 6.55
N MET A 63 4.59 7.10 5.42
CA MET A 63 4.69 7.85 4.16
C MET A 63 3.91 9.17 4.16
N LYS A 64 2.82 9.31 4.96
CA LYS A 64 2.08 10.59 5.09
C LYS A 64 2.61 11.53 6.17
N GLN A 65 3.54 11.11 7.04
CA GLN A 65 4.04 11.92 8.16
C GLN A 65 5.10 12.96 7.75
N ALA A 66 5.25 13.25 6.45
CA ALA A 66 6.25 14.21 5.94
C ALA A 66 5.70 15.63 5.67
N SER A 67 4.39 15.89 5.78
CA SER A 67 3.80 17.16 5.29
C SER A 67 2.65 17.74 6.10
N ILE A 68 2.62 17.54 7.42
CA ILE A 68 1.65 18.25 8.27
C ILE A 68 2.38 19.05 9.35
N SER A 69 2.92 20.21 8.97
CA SER A 69 3.10 21.31 9.93
C SER A 69 1.72 21.94 10.14
N PHE A 70 1.03 21.56 11.22
CA PHE A 70 -0.18 22.26 11.62
C PHE A 70 0.27 23.61 12.22
N PRO A 71 -0.09 24.76 11.63
CA PRO A 71 0.14 26.03 12.30
C PRO A 71 -0.78 26.07 13.51
N ILE A 72 -0.18 26.22 14.69
CA ILE A 72 -0.88 26.48 15.94
C ILE A 72 -1.44 27.90 15.79
N CYS A 73 -2.76 28.02 15.66
CA CYS A 73 -3.47 29.28 15.89
C CYS A 73 -3.66 29.50 17.40
#